data_AF-A0A7S2LKJ0-F1
#
_entry.id   AF-A0A7S2LKJ0-F1
#
_cell.length_a   1.000
_cell.length_b   1.000
_cell.length_c   1.000
_cell.angle_alpha   90.00
_cell.angle_beta   90.00
_cell.angle_gamma   90.00
#
_symmetry.space_group_name_H-M   'P 1'
#
loop_
_entity.id
_entity.type
_entity.pdbx_description
1 polymer ?
#
loop_
_entity_poly.entity_id
_entity_poly.type
_entity_poly.pdbx_seq_one_letter_code
_entity_poly.pdbx_strand_id
1 'polypeptide(L)'
;VQGLGERGVDSHELEKAADELSHRGMALEQLPSAVLLGLAVASTKSAALAVCLGKVANSAMLSLWKWPTGEAIKLMLALAKAKGGLSGSSLRDVLREISKVVSPHLESLPAAELIRLALAAASSKLQDSAFDLQEAVAREATRRLSDLQPAHLLLLTQGLVSLGGRHHSVRQVCGFWSELLFDDGGAEDAVSERRRDLEKGRALSIEQLAKLAGIIAPVEPRLDQGTSDPPRGALRG
;
A
#
# COMPACT_ATOMS: atom_id res chain seq x y z
N VAL A 1 9.06 -26.62 -1.32
CA VAL A 1 9.33 -25.20 -1.66
C VAL A 1 9.39 -24.29 -0.44
N GLN A 2 8.66 -24.57 0.66
CA GLN A 2 8.64 -23.72 1.86
C GLN A 2 10.00 -23.45 2.52
N GLY A 3 11.02 -24.31 2.39
CA GLY A 3 12.31 -24.10 3.08
C GLY A 3 13.35 -23.23 2.36
N LEU A 4 13.36 -23.20 1.02
CA LEU A 4 14.50 -22.66 0.26
C LEU A 4 14.38 -21.16 -0.03
N GLY A 5 13.18 -20.66 -0.36
CA GLY A 5 12.98 -19.24 -0.68
C GLY A 5 12.87 -18.33 0.56
N GLU A 6 12.53 -18.86 1.73
CA GLU A 6 12.24 -18.04 2.91
C GLU A 6 13.47 -17.36 3.52
N ARG A 7 14.65 -17.94 3.33
CA ARG A 7 15.94 -17.38 3.78
C ARG A 7 16.56 -16.41 2.77
N GLY A 8 15.98 -16.29 1.57
CA GLY A 8 16.52 -15.42 0.52
C GLY A 8 17.89 -15.87 -0.01
N VAL A 9 18.22 -17.16 0.10
CA VAL A 9 19.46 -17.71 -0.42
C VAL A 9 19.23 -18.12 -1.87
N ASP A 10 19.83 -17.37 -2.79
CA ASP A 10 19.88 -17.75 -4.20
C ASP A 10 20.89 -18.91 -4.35
N SER A 11 20.45 -19.99 -4.99
CA SER A 11 21.27 -21.17 -5.28
C SER A 11 21.01 -21.63 -6.70
N HIS A 12 22.01 -22.24 -7.32
CA HIS A 12 21.89 -22.73 -8.69
C HIS A 12 20.79 -23.81 -8.83
N GLU A 13 20.56 -24.60 -7.78
CA GLU A 13 19.45 -25.56 -7.71
C GLU A 13 18.10 -24.85 -7.69
N LEU A 14 17.97 -23.74 -6.94
CA LEU A 14 16.74 -22.95 -6.90
C LEU A 14 16.47 -22.27 -8.24
N GLU A 15 17.50 -21.76 -8.91
CA GLU A 15 17.39 -21.19 -10.26
C GLU A 15 16.90 -22.24 -11.26
N LYS A 16 17.50 -23.43 -11.27
CA LYS A 16 17.04 -24.54 -12.11
C LYS A 16 15.60 -24.95 -11.81
N ALA A 17 15.23 -25.06 -10.53
CA ALA A 17 13.87 -25.41 -10.14
C ALA A 17 12.86 -24.32 -10.53
N ALA A 18 13.23 -23.04 -10.42
CA ALA A 18 12.41 -21.91 -10.84
C ALA A 18 12.22 -21.89 -12.36
N ASP A 19 13.29 -22.17 -13.11
CA ASP A 19 13.26 -22.30 -14.56
C ASP A 19 12.36 -23.45 -14.99
N GLU A 20 12.54 -24.66 -14.44
CA GLU A 20 11.65 -25.80 -14.68
C GLU A 20 10.19 -25.46 -14.36
N LEU A 21 9.93 -24.79 -13.24
CA LEU A 21 8.59 -24.39 -12.83
C LEU A 21 7.96 -23.40 -13.83
N SER A 22 8.76 -22.49 -14.41
CA SER A 22 8.30 -21.52 -15.40
C SER A 22 7.81 -22.19 -16.70
N HIS A 23 8.36 -23.37 -17.02
CA HIS A 23 7.98 -24.18 -18.18
C HIS A 23 6.74 -25.07 -17.92
N ARG A 24 6.35 -25.31 -16.65
CA ARG A 24 5.24 -26.20 -16.26
C ARG A 24 3.85 -25.52 -16.28
N GLY A 25 3.59 -24.60 -17.20
CA GLY A 25 2.41 -23.72 -17.26
C GLY A 25 1.09 -24.27 -16.68
N MET A 26 0.51 -25.31 -17.28
CA MET A 26 -0.78 -25.87 -16.83
C MET A 26 -0.75 -26.48 -15.41
N ALA A 27 0.42 -26.95 -14.94
CA ALA A 27 0.54 -27.51 -13.60
C ALA A 27 0.43 -26.44 -12.51
N LEU A 28 0.79 -25.18 -12.81
CA LEU A 28 0.65 -24.07 -11.88
C LEU A 28 -0.80 -23.68 -11.64
N GLU A 29 -1.65 -23.81 -12.66
CA GLU A 29 -3.09 -23.48 -12.58
C GLU A 29 -3.85 -24.42 -11.62
N GLN A 30 -3.32 -25.63 -11.40
CA GLN A 30 -3.90 -26.60 -10.48
C GLN A 30 -3.42 -26.43 -9.03
N LEU A 31 -2.48 -25.52 -8.77
CA LEU A 31 -1.95 -25.31 -7.44
C LEU A 31 -2.95 -24.55 -6.54
N PRO A 32 -3.04 -24.89 -5.24
CA PRO A 32 -3.82 -24.12 -4.29
C PRO A 32 -3.34 -22.67 -4.15
N SER A 33 -4.26 -21.76 -3.79
CA SER A 33 -3.95 -20.32 -3.58
C SER A 33 -2.78 -20.10 -2.64
N ALA A 34 -2.73 -20.86 -1.53
CA ALA A 34 -1.67 -20.80 -0.53
C ALA A 34 -0.27 -21.09 -1.13
N VAL A 35 -0.17 -22.01 -2.10
CA VAL A 35 1.10 -22.35 -2.75
C VAL A 35 1.52 -21.26 -3.72
N LEU A 36 0.58 -20.75 -4.53
CA LEU A 36 0.84 -19.64 -5.46
C LEU A 36 1.26 -18.37 -4.71
N LEU A 37 0.56 -18.05 -3.62
CA LEU A 37 0.92 -16.93 -2.75
C LEU A 37 2.29 -17.14 -2.09
N GLY A 38 2.58 -18.35 -1.61
CA GLY A 38 3.88 -18.70 -1.04
C GLY A 38 5.04 -18.48 -2.03
N LEU A 39 4.85 -18.88 -3.29
CA LEU A 39 5.82 -18.64 -4.37
C LEU A 39 6.01 -17.15 -4.65
N ALA A 40 4.92 -16.39 -4.74
CA ALA A 40 4.98 -14.95 -4.93
C ALA A 40 5.70 -14.25 -3.78
N VAL A 41 5.41 -14.62 -2.53
CA VAL A 41 6.09 -14.08 -1.34
C VAL A 41 7.57 -14.46 -1.33
N ALA A 42 7.92 -15.69 -1.69
CA ALA A 42 9.32 -16.13 -1.78
C ALA A 42 10.11 -15.32 -2.83
N SER A 43 9.47 -14.92 -3.94
CA SER A 43 10.09 -14.06 -4.96
C SER A 43 10.46 -12.65 -4.48
N THR A 44 9.92 -12.21 -3.33
CA THR A 44 10.35 -10.94 -2.69
C THR A 44 11.72 -11.05 -2.03
N LYS A 45 12.18 -12.28 -1.76
CA LYS A 45 13.44 -12.56 -1.07
C LYS A 45 14.52 -13.10 -2.00
N SER A 46 14.15 -13.90 -3.00
CA SER A 46 15.06 -14.56 -3.93
C SER A 46 14.85 -14.07 -5.36
N ALA A 47 15.93 -13.62 -6.01
CA ALA A 47 15.88 -13.19 -7.41
C ALA A 47 15.76 -14.38 -8.38
N ALA A 48 16.22 -15.56 -7.97
CA ALA A 48 16.09 -16.80 -8.73
C ALA A 48 14.62 -17.12 -9.10
N LEU A 49 13.67 -16.74 -8.24
CA LEU A 49 12.23 -16.96 -8.45
C LEU A 49 11.57 -15.91 -9.37
N ALA A 50 12.30 -14.89 -9.83
CA ALA A 50 11.76 -13.86 -10.71
C ALA A 50 11.24 -14.46 -12.03
N VAL A 51 11.94 -15.47 -12.56
CA VAL A 51 11.65 -16.09 -13.86
C VAL A 51 10.28 -16.76 -13.91
N CYS A 52 9.78 -17.29 -12.78
CA CYS A 52 8.48 -17.94 -12.71
C CYS A 52 7.36 -17.03 -12.20
N LEU A 53 7.66 -15.84 -11.68
CA LEU A 53 6.68 -14.97 -11.03
C LEU A 53 5.52 -14.60 -11.97
N GLY A 54 5.78 -14.38 -13.27
CA GLY A 54 4.74 -14.08 -14.25
C GLY A 54 3.73 -15.20 -14.42
N LYS A 55 4.21 -16.44 -14.44
CA LYS A 55 3.35 -17.62 -14.52
C LYS A 55 2.56 -17.82 -13.23
N VAL A 56 3.17 -17.58 -12.07
CA VAL A 56 2.49 -17.62 -10.77
C VAL A 56 1.37 -16.57 -10.71
N ALA A 57 1.65 -15.33 -11.12
CA ALA A 57 0.67 -14.25 -11.11
C ALA A 57 -0.50 -14.53 -12.08
N ASN A 58 -0.21 -15.01 -13.30
CA ASN A 58 -1.24 -15.39 -14.27
C ASN A 58 -2.08 -16.57 -13.78
N SER A 59 -1.48 -17.56 -13.13
CA SER A 59 -2.21 -18.71 -12.56
C SER A 59 -3.10 -18.28 -11.39
N ALA A 60 -2.61 -17.38 -10.54
CA ALA A 60 -3.40 -16.82 -9.44
C ALA A 60 -4.63 -16.08 -9.96
N MET A 61 -4.47 -15.30 -11.05
CA MET A 61 -5.55 -14.54 -11.67
C MET A 61 -6.76 -15.41 -12.05
N LEU A 62 -6.54 -16.65 -12.53
CA LEU A 62 -7.61 -17.57 -12.93
C LEU A 62 -8.52 -18.00 -11.77
N SER A 63 -8.01 -17.96 -10.55
CA SER A 63 -8.74 -18.39 -9.34
C SER A 63 -8.96 -17.28 -8.32
N LEU A 64 -8.51 -16.05 -8.61
CA LEU A 64 -8.41 -14.95 -7.64
C LEU A 64 -9.75 -14.58 -7.00
N TRP A 65 -10.84 -14.67 -7.75
CA TRP A 65 -12.19 -14.41 -7.27
C TRP A 65 -12.67 -15.36 -6.16
N LYS A 66 -11.99 -16.51 -5.99
CA LYS A 66 -12.24 -17.46 -4.89
C LYS A 66 -11.37 -17.19 -3.67
N TRP A 67 -10.37 -16.32 -3.79
CA TRP A 67 -9.39 -16.11 -2.73
C TRP A 67 -9.99 -15.21 -1.64
N PRO A 68 -9.61 -15.41 -0.36
CA PRO A 68 -9.86 -14.42 0.67
C PRO A 68 -9.25 -13.07 0.28
N THR A 69 -9.96 -11.97 0.52
CA THR A 69 -9.49 -10.61 0.18
C THR A 69 -8.09 -10.31 0.74
N GLY A 70 -7.80 -10.77 1.96
CA GLY A 70 -6.47 -10.63 2.57
C GLY A 70 -5.35 -11.37 1.80
N GLU A 71 -5.64 -12.49 1.15
CA GLU A 71 -4.67 -13.19 0.30
C GLU A 71 -4.42 -12.44 -1.01
N ALA A 72 -5.46 -11.85 -1.61
CA ALA A 72 -5.31 -11.00 -2.79
C ALA A 72 -4.46 -9.75 -2.50
N ILE A 73 -4.66 -9.12 -1.34
CA ILE A 73 -3.83 -7.99 -0.88
C ILE A 73 -2.38 -8.43 -0.66
N LYS A 74 -2.15 -9.59 -0.02
CA LYS A 74 -0.80 -10.15 0.16
C LYS A 74 -0.13 -10.48 -1.18
N LEU A 75 -0.88 -10.98 -2.16
CA LEU A 75 -0.38 -11.21 -3.51
C LEU A 75 0.08 -9.89 -4.13
N MET A 76 -0.76 -8.86 -4.10
CA MET A 76 -0.41 -7.53 -4.61
C MET A 76 0.87 -6.98 -3.97
N LEU A 77 0.99 -7.11 -2.65
CA LEU A 77 2.17 -6.69 -1.90
C LEU A 77 3.41 -7.51 -2.28
N ALA A 78 3.25 -8.81 -2.54
CA ALA A 78 4.33 -9.65 -3.02
C ALA A 78 4.80 -9.21 -4.41
N LEU A 79 3.88 -8.92 -5.33
CA LEU A 79 4.21 -8.39 -6.66
C LEU A 79 4.92 -7.03 -6.58
N ALA A 80 4.45 -6.15 -5.69
CA ALA A 80 5.06 -4.85 -5.43
C ALA A 80 6.51 -4.96 -4.94
N LYS A 81 6.82 -6.01 -4.17
CA LYS A 81 8.12 -6.22 -3.50
C LYS A 81 9.03 -7.24 -4.17
N ALA A 82 8.56 -7.96 -5.18
CA ALA A 82 9.32 -9.02 -5.84
C ALA A 82 10.69 -8.50 -6.32
N LYS A 83 11.74 -9.31 -6.23
CA LYS A 83 13.03 -8.99 -6.86
C LYS A 83 12.93 -9.41 -8.32
N GLY A 84 13.09 -8.46 -9.23
CA GLY A 84 12.79 -8.66 -10.66
C GLY A 84 11.50 -7.96 -11.11
N GLY A 85 11.24 -8.03 -12.41
CA GLY A 85 10.12 -7.38 -13.07
C GLY A 85 9.21 -8.41 -13.73
N LEU A 86 7.91 -8.27 -13.48
CA LEU A 86 6.90 -8.85 -14.35
C LEU A 86 6.85 -8.06 -15.66
N SER A 87 6.45 -8.71 -16.77
CA SER A 87 6.12 -7.97 -17.98
C SER A 87 4.98 -6.99 -17.67
N GLY A 88 5.07 -5.77 -18.19
CA GLY A 88 4.13 -4.70 -17.86
C GLY A 88 2.66 -5.02 -18.20
N SER A 89 2.41 -5.83 -19.23
CA SER A 89 1.07 -6.28 -19.61
C SER A 89 0.48 -7.28 -18.63
N SER A 90 1.22 -8.36 -18.30
CA SER A 90 0.75 -9.39 -17.37
C SER A 90 0.54 -8.82 -15.96
N LEU A 91 1.40 -7.90 -15.52
CA LEU A 91 1.22 -7.21 -14.25
C LEU A 91 -0.08 -6.39 -14.23
N ARG A 92 -0.36 -5.63 -15.29
CA ARG A 92 -1.56 -4.80 -15.40
C ARG A 92 -2.84 -5.65 -15.32
N ASP A 93 -2.89 -6.78 -16.00
CA ASP A 93 -4.06 -7.66 -16.00
C ASP A 93 -4.30 -8.27 -14.61
N VAL A 94 -3.24 -8.74 -13.95
CA VAL A 94 -3.33 -9.27 -12.58
C VAL A 94 -3.80 -8.20 -11.60
N LEU A 95 -3.26 -6.98 -11.69
CA LEU A 95 -3.68 -5.87 -10.82
C LEU A 95 -5.13 -5.45 -11.06
N ARG A 96 -5.60 -5.50 -12.31
CA ARG A 96 -7.01 -5.25 -12.64
C ARG A 96 -7.91 -6.27 -11.96
N GLU A 97 -7.56 -7.56 -11.99
CA GLU A 97 -8.35 -8.60 -11.31
C GLU A 97 -8.28 -8.47 -9.78
N ILE A 98 -7.11 -8.16 -9.21
CA ILE A 98 -7.00 -7.84 -7.77
C ILE A 98 -7.90 -6.67 -7.41
N SER A 99 -7.90 -5.60 -8.21
CA SER A 99 -8.75 -4.44 -7.98
C SER A 99 -10.24 -4.80 -7.96
N LYS A 100 -10.71 -5.65 -8.88
CA LYS A 100 -12.11 -6.13 -8.90
C LYS A 100 -12.49 -6.92 -7.64
N VAL A 101 -11.57 -7.73 -7.12
CA VAL A 101 -11.81 -8.53 -5.90
C VAL A 101 -11.78 -7.67 -4.64
N VAL A 102 -10.86 -6.72 -4.57
CA VAL A 102 -10.59 -5.94 -3.35
C VAL A 102 -11.49 -4.71 -3.22
N SER A 103 -11.81 -4.02 -4.32
CA SER A 103 -12.58 -2.76 -4.30
C SER A 103 -13.93 -2.85 -3.57
N PRO A 104 -14.74 -3.92 -3.75
CA PRO A 104 -16.02 -4.06 -3.04
C PRO A 104 -15.88 -4.17 -1.52
N HIS A 105 -14.70 -4.49 -1.01
CA HIS A 105 -14.45 -4.79 0.40
C HIS A 105 -13.75 -3.66 1.15
N LEU A 106 -13.35 -2.56 0.48
CA LEU A 106 -12.50 -1.51 1.06
C LEU A 106 -13.03 -0.94 2.38
N GLU A 107 -14.33 -0.68 2.46
CA GLU A 107 -15.00 -0.17 3.66
C GLU A 107 -14.87 -1.14 4.85
N SER A 108 -15.02 -2.44 4.58
CA SER A 108 -14.93 -3.50 5.60
C SER A 108 -13.49 -3.88 5.98
N LEU A 109 -12.47 -3.40 5.25
CA LEU A 109 -11.10 -3.80 5.52
C LEU A 109 -10.62 -3.29 6.89
N PRO A 110 -9.89 -4.13 7.65
CA PRO A 110 -9.13 -3.65 8.80
C PRO A 110 -8.12 -2.58 8.38
N ALA A 111 -7.85 -1.61 9.26
CA ALA A 111 -6.91 -0.53 8.99
C ALA A 111 -5.53 -1.04 8.49
N ALA A 112 -5.03 -2.12 9.10
CA ALA A 112 -3.76 -2.73 8.69
C ALA A 112 -3.76 -3.25 7.24
N GLU A 113 -4.88 -3.82 6.76
CA GLU A 113 -4.98 -4.30 5.38
C GLU A 113 -5.14 -3.15 4.39
N LEU A 114 -5.91 -2.11 4.76
CA LEU A 114 -6.06 -0.90 3.95
C LEU A 114 -4.70 -0.19 3.75
N ILE A 115 -3.87 -0.13 4.80
CA ILE A 115 -2.51 0.42 4.73
C ILE A 115 -1.60 -0.44 3.86
N ARG A 116 -1.64 -1.77 3.99
CA ARG A 116 -0.85 -2.65 3.10
C ARG A 116 -1.23 -2.47 1.65
N LEU A 117 -2.51 -2.30 1.37
CA LEU A 117 -3.02 -2.05 0.03
C LEU A 117 -2.54 -0.71 -0.51
N ALA A 118 -2.60 0.36 0.29
CA ALA A 118 -2.05 1.67 -0.08
C ALA A 118 -0.55 1.58 -0.41
N LEU A 119 0.23 0.93 0.45
CA LEU A 119 1.67 0.73 0.25
C LEU A 119 1.98 -0.13 -0.99
N ALA A 120 1.18 -1.16 -1.27
CA ALA A 120 1.35 -1.99 -2.45
C ALA A 120 1.06 -1.16 -3.72
N ALA A 121 -0.06 -0.44 -3.76
CA ALA A 121 -0.47 0.37 -4.90
C ALA A 121 0.51 1.53 -5.19
N ALA A 122 1.13 2.09 -4.15
CA ALA A 122 2.13 3.15 -4.27
C ALA A 122 3.50 2.68 -4.78
N SER A 123 3.73 1.37 -4.91
CA SER A 123 5.01 0.86 -5.41
C SER A 123 5.25 1.37 -6.83
N SER A 124 6.47 1.86 -7.09
CA SER A 124 6.87 2.37 -8.42
C SER A 124 6.70 1.34 -9.53
N LYS A 125 6.71 0.04 -9.20
CA LYS A 125 6.45 -1.05 -10.15
C LYS A 125 4.99 -1.11 -10.59
N LEU A 126 4.08 -0.68 -9.74
CA LEU A 126 2.64 -0.87 -9.91
C LEU A 126 1.90 0.44 -10.25
N GLN A 127 2.53 1.59 -10.03
CA GLN A 127 1.90 2.90 -10.01
C GLN A 127 0.97 3.16 -11.21
N ASP A 128 1.43 2.91 -12.45
CA ASP A 128 0.64 3.15 -13.66
C ASP A 128 -0.58 2.21 -13.81
N SER A 129 -0.54 1.04 -13.16
CA SER A 129 -1.56 0.00 -13.28
C SER A 129 -2.48 -0.10 -12.07
N ALA A 130 -2.07 0.49 -10.94
CA ALA A 130 -2.79 0.46 -9.67
C ALA A 130 -3.34 1.84 -9.25
N PHE A 131 -3.25 2.86 -10.09
CA PHE A 131 -3.67 4.23 -9.77
C PHE A 131 -5.13 4.30 -9.29
N ASP A 132 -6.08 3.73 -10.05
CA ASP A 132 -7.51 3.76 -9.70
C ASP A 132 -7.79 3.08 -8.34
N LEU A 133 -7.09 1.97 -8.07
CA LEU A 133 -7.19 1.27 -6.79
C LEU A 133 -6.56 2.10 -5.67
N GLN A 134 -5.43 2.76 -5.93
CA GLN A 134 -4.80 3.66 -4.97
C GLN A 134 -5.71 4.84 -4.62
N GLU A 135 -6.38 5.44 -5.61
CA GLU A 135 -7.35 6.51 -5.39
C GLU A 135 -8.57 6.02 -4.59
N ALA A 136 -9.10 4.83 -4.90
CA ALA A 136 -10.18 4.22 -4.13
C ALA A 136 -9.78 3.99 -2.65
N VAL A 137 -8.57 3.47 -2.42
CA VAL A 137 -8.00 3.30 -1.08
C VAL A 137 -7.80 4.64 -0.38
N ALA A 138 -7.32 5.66 -1.09
CA ALA A 138 -7.11 6.98 -0.52
C ALA A 138 -8.42 7.61 -0.06
N ARG A 139 -9.48 7.52 -0.88
CA ARG A 139 -10.83 8.01 -0.54
C ARG A 139 -11.41 7.30 0.67
N GLU A 140 -11.23 5.99 0.75
CA GLU A 140 -11.74 5.23 1.90
C GLU A 140 -10.93 5.51 3.16
N ALA A 141 -9.61 5.59 3.05
CA ALA A 141 -8.74 5.87 4.19
C ALA A 141 -8.97 7.28 4.76
N THR A 142 -9.28 8.28 3.92
CA THR A 142 -9.54 9.64 4.42
C THR A 142 -10.87 9.77 5.17
N ARG A 143 -11.83 8.86 4.98
CA ARG A 143 -13.06 8.80 5.79
C ARG A 143 -12.82 8.29 7.20
N ARG A 144 -11.70 7.60 7.41
CA ARG A 144 -11.39 6.84 8.65
C ARG A 144 -10.19 7.42 9.40
N LEU A 145 -9.72 8.62 9.08
CA LEU A 145 -8.49 9.19 9.65
C LEU A 145 -8.54 9.27 11.17
N SER A 146 -9.69 9.65 11.75
CA SER A 146 -9.91 9.73 13.19
C SER A 146 -9.76 8.38 13.92
N ASP A 147 -9.93 7.28 13.20
CA ASP A 147 -9.89 5.92 13.76
C ASP A 147 -8.47 5.33 13.69
N LEU A 148 -7.58 5.97 12.94
CA LEU A 148 -6.22 5.49 12.74
C LEU A 148 -5.32 5.89 13.90
N GLN A 149 -4.57 4.92 14.41
CA GLN A 149 -3.47 5.21 15.31
C GLN A 149 -2.37 5.99 14.57
N PRO A 150 -1.63 6.88 15.23
CA PRO A 150 -0.64 7.74 14.57
C PRO A 150 0.44 6.97 13.78
N ALA A 151 0.88 5.81 14.27
CA ALA A 151 1.79 4.93 13.52
C ALA A 151 1.17 4.39 12.21
N HIS A 152 -0.12 4.06 12.24
CA HIS A 152 -0.88 3.63 11.06
C HIS A 152 -1.09 4.78 10.08
N LEU A 153 -1.44 5.97 10.59
CA LEU A 153 -1.57 7.17 9.78
C LEU A 153 -0.25 7.50 9.06
N LEU A 154 0.90 7.36 9.73
CA LEU A 154 2.21 7.60 9.13
C LEU A 154 2.50 6.66 7.95
N LEU A 155 2.18 5.38 8.10
CA LEU A 155 2.31 4.39 7.01
C LEU A 155 1.31 4.65 5.89
N LEU A 156 0.10 5.10 6.21
CA LEU A 156 -0.88 5.51 5.21
C LEU A 156 -0.37 6.71 4.43
N THR A 157 0.17 7.75 5.08
CA THR A 157 0.77 8.92 4.40
C THR A 157 1.86 8.47 3.42
N GLN A 158 2.73 7.54 3.85
CA GLN A 158 3.74 6.95 2.97
C GLN A 158 3.13 6.25 1.73
N GLY A 159 2.00 5.55 1.90
CA GLY A 159 1.30 4.87 0.81
C GLY A 159 0.43 5.79 -0.06
N LEU A 160 0.18 7.04 0.34
CA LEU A 160 -0.66 7.96 -0.43
C LEU A 160 0.15 9.08 -1.10
N VAL A 161 1.36 9.36 -0.63
CA VAL A 161 2.18 10.47 -1.16
C VAL A 161 2.47 10.35 -2.66
N SER A 162 2.50 9.14 -3.22
CA SER A 162 2.73 8.93 -4.65
C SER A 162 1.57 9.40 -5.55
N LEU A 163 0.38 9.67 -4.98
CA LEU A 163 -0.71 10.37 -5.69
C LEU A 163 -0.38 11.85 -5.95
N GLY A 164 0.61 12.40 -5.24
CA GLY A 164 1.11 13.76 -5.39
C GLY A 164 0.38 14.79 -4.51
N GLY A 165 1.08 15.88 -4.18
CA GLY A 165 0.58 16.90 -3.24
C GLY A 165 -0.70 17.64 -3.67
N ARG A 166 -1.05 17.64 -4.96
CA ARG A 166 -2.32 18.25 -5.42
C ARG A 166 -3.54 17.34 -5.21
N HIS A 167 -3.34 16.06 -4.93
CA HIS A 167 -4.42 15.10 -4.77
C HIS A 167 -5.23 15.41 -3.50
N HIS A 168 -6.56 15.42 -3.61
CA HIS A 168 -7.46 15.79 -2.52
C HIS A 168 -7.20 14.98 -1.24
N SER A 169 -7.10 13.66 -1.35
CA SER A 169 -6.84 12.80 -0.19
C SER A 169 -5.48 13.05 0.48
N VAL A 170 -4.45 13.42 -0.29
CA VAL A 170 -3.13 13.75 0.28
C VAL A 170 -3.22 15.03 1.10
N ARG A 171 -3.92 16.05 0.59
CA ARG A 171 -4.17 17.30 1.32
C ARG A 171 -4.99 17.07 2.60
N GLN A 172 -6.00 16.20 2.55
CA GLN A 172 -6.78 15.83 3.75
C GLN A 172 -5.91 15.17 4.82
N VAL A 173 -5.04 14.22 4.43
CA VAL A 173 -4.11 13.58 5.37
C VAL A 173 -3.13 14.59 5.97
N CYS A 174 -2.58 15.50 5.16
CA CYS A 174 -1.71 16.58 5.66
C CYS A 174 -2.45 17.53 6.60
N GLY A 175 -3.70 17.91 6.28
CA GLY A 175 -4.53 18.75 7.15
C GLY A 175 -4.81 18.08 8.51
N PHE A 176 -5.14 16.78 8.48
CA PHE A 176 -5.33 15.99 9.69
C PHE A 176 -4.05 15.90 10.55
N TRP A 177 -2.87 15.79 9.92
CA TRP A 177 -1.60 15.88 10.65
C TRP A 177 -1.39 17.23 11.31
N SER A 178 -1.71 18.33 10.62
CA SER A 178 -1.61 19.67 11.20
C SER A 178 -2.52 19.80 12.43
N GLU A 179 -3.78 19.38 12.31
CA GLU A 179 -4.70 19.36 13.46
C GLU A 179 -4.12 18.52 14.60
N LEU A 180 -3.70 17.29 14.34
CA LEU A 180 -3.17 16.38 15.36
C LEU A 180 -1.89 16.88 16.05
N LEU A 181 -1.04 17.64 15.34
CA LEU A 181 0.23 18.15 15.87
C LEU A 181 0.11 19.52 16.55
N PHE A 182 -0.89 20.33 16.19
CA PHE A 182 -1.08 21.69 16.71
C PHE A 182 -2.24 21.81 17.72
N ASP A 183 -3.08 20.78 17.90
CA ASP A 183 -4.19 20.75 18.88
C ASP A 183 -3.71 20.57 20.34
N ASP A 184 -2.58 21.20 20.68
CA ASP A 184 -1.96 21.13 22.00
C ASP A 184 -2.61 22.19 22.94
N GLY A 185 -3.72 21.82 23.59
CA GLY A 185 -4.02 22.33 24.93
C GLY A 185 -5.03 23.48 25.09
N GLY A 186 -6.01 23.64 24.21
CA GLY A 186 -7.07 24.65 24.34
C GLY A 186 -8.21 24.33 25.33
N ALA A 187 -7.92 23.95 26.57
CA ALA A 187 -8.77 24.09 27.79
C ALA A 187 -8.29 23.12 28.88
N GLU A 188 -7.56 23.64 29.87
CA GLU A 188 -7.21 22.92 31.10
C GLU A 188 -8.49 22.60 31.88
N ASP A 189 -8.98 21.37 31.75
CA ASP A 189 -10.03 20.82 32.63
C ASP A 189 -9.53 19.51 33.26
N ALA A 190 -9.93 19.23 34.49
CA ALA A 190 -9.35 18.18 35.36
C ALA A 190 -9.48 16.73 34.82
N VAL A 191 -10.12 16.55 33.66
CA VAL A 191 -10.15 15.32 32.85
C VAL A 191 -8.77 15.05 32.17
N SER A 192 -7.87 16.03 32.16
CA SER A 192 -6.56 16.02 31.50
C SER A 192 -5.58 14.93 31.96
N GLU A 193 -5.69 14.38 33.17
CA GLU A 193 -4.71 13.39 33.64
C GLU A 193 -4.94 11.99 33.05
N ARG A 194 -6.21 11.54 32.95
CA ARG A 194 -6.55 10.30 32.23
C ARG A 194 -6.42 10.46 30.70
N ARG A 195 -6.61 11.67 30.18
CA ARG A 195 -6.35 11.98 28.76
C ARG A 195 -4.86 11.93 28.44
N ARG A 196 -4.00 12.47 29.30
CA ARG A 196 -2.53 12.40 29.15
C ARG A 196 -1.99 10.99 29.00
N ASP A 197 -2.51 10.02 29.76
CA ASP A 197 -2.03 8.63 29.67
C ASP A 197 -2.53 7.93 28.40
N LEU A 198 -3.69 8.30 27.85
CA LEU A 198 -4.14 7.87 26.52
C LEU A 198 -3.38 8.57 25.38
N GLU A 199 -2.96 9.82 25.59
CA GLU A 199 -2.19 10.64 24.64
C GLU A 199 -0.72 10.23 24.57
N LYS A 200 -0.12 9.73 25.65
CA LYS A 200 1.22 9.13 25.62
C LYS A 200 1.35 7.96 24.63
N GLY A 201 0.24 7.26 24.34
CA GLY A 201 0.18 6.24 23.28
C GLY A 201 -0.03 6.79 21.87
N ARG A 202 -0.36 8.07 21.73
CA ARG A 202 -0.67 8.76 20.47
C ARG A 202 0.42 9.74 20.02
N ALA A 203 1.27 10.21 20.92
CA ALA A 203 2.37 11.09 20.53
C ALA A 203 3.34 10.36 19.57
N LEU A 204 3.67 10.99 18.45
CA LEU A 204 4.71 10.50 17.56
C LEU A 204 6.09 10.64 18.22
N SER A 205 6.95 9.65 18.05
CA SER A 205 8.36 9.80 18.42
C SER A 205 9.05 10.83 17.52
N ILE A 206 10.19 11.38 17.97
CA ILE A 206 11.02 12.30 17.17
C ILE A 206 11.42 11.65 15.84
N GLU A 207 11.73 10.36 15.85
CA GLU A 207 12.06 9.59 14.64
C GLU A 207 10.86 9.49 13.69
N GLN A 208 9.65 9.29 14.22
CA GLN A 208 8.43 9.25 13.42
C GLN A 208 8.09 10.62 12.83
N LEU A 209 8.32 11.70 13.56
CA LEU A 209 8.18 13.07 13.06
C LEU A 209 9.19 13.36 11.94
N ALA A 210 10.45 12.98 12.12
CA ALA A 210 11.46 13.11 11.08
C ALA A 210 11.09 12.29 9.84
N LYS A 211 10.55 11.08 10.02
CA LYS A 211 10.03 10.25 8.92
C LYS A 211 8.83 10.92 8.23
N LEU A 212 7.90 11.49 8.98
CA LEU A 212 6.75 12.21 8.43
C LEU A 212 7.21 13.39 7.57
N ALA A 213 8.13 14.21 8.08
CA ALA A 213 8.73 15.32 7.36
C ALA A 213 9.41 14.85 6.05
N GLY A 214 10.19 13.76 6.12
CA GLY A 214 10.83 13.17 4.94
C GLY A 214 9.83 12.64 3.89
N ILE A 215 8.67 12.15 4.32
CA ILE A 215 7.59 11.72 3.40
C ILE A 215 6.91 12.93 2.77
N ILE A 216 6.64 14.01 3.52
CA ILE A 216 5.87 15.17 3.02
C ILE A 216 6.73 16.14 2.21
N ALA A 217 8.02 16.29 2.51
CA ALA A 217 8.91 17.26 1.85
C ALA A 217 8.86 17.21 0.29
N PRO A 218 8.84 16.04 -0.39
CA PRO A 218 8.73 15.99 -1.84
C PRO A 218 7.41 16.52 -2.42
N VAL A 219 6.34 16.59 -1.62
CA VAL A 219 5.02 17.04 -2.06
C VAL A 219 4.65 18.45 -1.57
N GLU A 220 5.37 18.98 -0.59
CA GLU A 220 5.17 20.30 0.01
C GLU A 220 5.05 21.44 -1.01
N PRO A 221 5.94 21.59 -2.03
CA PRO A 221 5.85 22.71 -2.96
C PRO A 221 4.55 22.79 -3.76
N ARG A 222 3.79 21.68 -3.79
CA ARG A 222 2.53 21.53 -4.50
C ARG A 222 1.30 21.66 -3.59
N LEU A 223 1.47 21.62 -2.27
CA LEU A 223 0.39 21.83 -1.30
C LEU A 223 -0.05 23.30 -1.29
N ASP A 224 0.89 24.23 -1.41
CA ASP A 224 0.66 25.68 -1.28
C ASP A 224 0.06 26.35 -2.52
N GLN A 225 0.21 25.73 -3.70
CA GLN A 225 -0.20 26.33 -4.97
C GLN A 225 -1.72 26.47 -5.15
N GLY A 226 -2.53 25.88 -4.25
CA GLY A 226 -3.99 25.97 -4.27
C GLY A 226 -4.60 26.93 -3.24
N THR A 227 -3.80 27.49 -2.32
CA THR A 227 -4.26 28.48 -1.32
C THR A 227 -3.97 29.91 -1.73
N SER A 228 -3.13 30.11 -2.75
CA SER A 228 -2.67 31.43 -3.19
C SER A 228 -3.48 32.03 -4.35
N ASP A 229 -4.49 31.33 -4.87
CA ASP A 229 -5.39 31.89 -5.89
C ASP A 229 -6.55 32.58 -5.15
N PRO A 230 -6.61 33.94 -5.10
CA PRO A 230 -7.73 34.62 -4.49
C PRO A 230 -9.03 34.24 -5.22
N PRO A 231 -10.18 34.17 -4.52
CA PRO A 231 -11.44 33.83 -5.16
C PRO A 231 -11.69 34.80 -6.32
N ARG A 232 -11.64 34.29 -7.56
CA ARG A 232 -11.85 35.05 -8.81
C ARG A 232 -13.33 35.44 -9.00
N GLY A 233 -14.00 35.89 -7.94
CA GLY A 233 -15.44 36.09 -7.90
C GLY A 233 -15.91 37.35 -7.18
N ALA A 234 -15.07 38.39 -7.03
CA ALA A 234 -15.46 39.62 -6.34
C ALA A 234 -15.23 40.92 -7.11
N LEU A 235 -15.02 40.89 -8.44
CA LEU A 235 -14.95 42.11 -9.26
C LEU A 235 -15.53 41.88 -10.66
N ARG A 236 -16.87 41.87 -10.76
CA ARG A 236 -17.62 42.31 -11.95
C ARG A 236 -19.12 42.30 -11.62
N GLY A 237 -19.72 43.48 -11.55
CA GLY A 237 -21.15 43.70 -11.40
C GLY A 237 -21.45 44.71 -10.33
#